data_AF-A0A7S3LJS5-F1
#
_entry.id   AF-A0A7S3LJS5-F1
#
_cell.length_a   1.000
_cell.length_b   1.000
_cell.length_c   1.000
_cell.angle_alpha   90.00
_cell.angle_beta   90.00
_cell.angle_gamma   90.00
#
_symmetry.space_group_name_H-M   'P 1'
#
loop_
_entity.id
_entity.type
_entity.pdbx_description
1 polymer ?
#
loop_
_entity_poly.entity_id
_entity_poly.type
_entity_poly.pdbx_seq_one_letter_code
_entity_poly.pdbx_strand_id
1 'polypeptide(L)'
;MDYNSKAATGMVGLRNLGATCYLNSLLQTLYHTRKLRLAVYDLDTSNDDSKLGVALGLQRLFWSLQTSDAAVETRSLTQAFGWDSYQCFMQHDIQELNRELCDKLEERMKGTPQEGTIKWLFTGKYRSYIKCINVNYESSRDEEYYDIQLDIKGMANVYDSFKKYVQVEKLEGENQYEAEGHGKQDADKGVGFLSFPR
;
A
#
# COMPACT_ATOMS: atom_id res chain seq x y z
N MET A 1 -6.47 7.99 -34.82
CA MET A 1 -7.46 8.65 -33.94
C MET A 1 -6.67 9.34 -32.86
N ASP A 2 -6.53 10.65 -32.93
CA ASP A 2 -5.82 11.41 -31.90
C ASP A 2 -6.80 11.77 -30.79
N TYR A 3 -7.05 10.81 -29.90
CA TYR A 3 -7.88 11.04 -28.72
C TYR A 3 -7.16 11.99 -27.76
N ASN A 4 -7.69 13.20 -27.60
CA ASN A 4 -7.20 14.15 -26.61
C ASN A 4 -7.87 13.90 -25.25
N SER A 5 -7.19 13.15 -24.39
CA SER A 5 -7.68 12.81 -23.04
C SER A 5 -7.96 14.05 -22.19
N LYS A 6 -7.12 15.09 -22.28
CA LYS A 6 -7.26 16.31 -21.49
C LYS A 6 -8.56 17.04 -21.86
N ALA A 7 -8.83 17.19 -23.15
CA ALA A 7 -10.05 17.84 -23.64
C ALA A 7 -11.31 17.06 -23.26
N ALA A 8 -11.26 15.72 -23.28
CA ALA A 8 -12.42 14.88 -23.00
C ALA A 8 -12.71 14.69 -21.50
N THR A 9 -11.68 14.67 -20.64
CA THR A 9 -11.81 14.25 -19.24
C THR A 9 -11.24 15.25 -18.22
N GLY A 10 -10.54 16.29 -18.68
CA GLY A 10 -9.75 17.18 -17.83
C GLY A 10 -8.41 16.60 -17.35
N MET A 11 -8.13 15.33 -17.67
CA MET A 11 -6.99 14.55 -17.14
C MET A 11 -6.14 13.94 -18.25
N VAL A 12 -4.88 13.67 -17.94
CA VAL A 12 -3.94 12.95 -18.83
C VAL A 12 -3.54 11.60 -18.27
N GLY A 13 -3.25 10.66 -19.17
CA GLY A 13 -2.76 9.34 -18.82
C GLY A 13 -1.25 9.29 -18.58
N LEU A 14 -0.78 8.10 -18.23
CA LEU A 14 0.64 7.75 -18.15
C LEU A 14 1.02 6.91 -19.36
N ARG A 15 2.22 7.16 -19.93
CA ARG A 15 2.78 6.30 -20.96
C ARG A 15 3.18 4.97 -20.33
N ASN A 16 2.80 3.87 -20.97
CA ASN A 16 3.27 2.56 -20.55
C ASN A 16 4.67 2.32 -21.12
N LEU A 17 5.65 2.11 -20.25
CA LEU A 17 7.05 1.87 -20.65
C LEU A 17 7.34 0.39 -21.00
N GLY A 18 6.33 -0.48 -20.92
CA GLY A 18 6.45 -1.90 -21.19
C GLY A 18 5.43 -2.69 -20.38
N ALA A 19 5.89 -3.33 -19.29
CA ALA A 19 5.03 -4.06 -18.37
C ALA A 19 4.55 -3.21 -17.18
N THR A 20 4.75 -1.89 -17.20
CA THR A 20 4.52 -0.96 -16.07
C THR A 20 3.06 -0.55 -15.81
N CYS A 21 2.07 -1.30 -16.33
CA CYS A 21 0.66 -0.93 -16.20
C CYS A 21 0.16 -0.90 -14.73
N TYR A 22 0.66 -1.81 -13.90
CA TYR A 22 0.39 -1.85 -12.47
C TYR A 22 0.90 -0.58 -11.77
N LEU A 23 2.14 -0.17 -12.09
CA LEU A 23 2.75 1.05 -11.58
C LEU A 23 1.94 2.28 -12.01
N ASN A 24 1.55 2.36 -13.29
CA ASN A 24 0.75 3.47 -13.79
C ASN A 24 -0.60 3.58 -13.05
N SER A 25 -1.23 2.44 -12.76
CA SER A 25 -2.50 2.41 -12.01
C SER A 25 -2.31 2.89 -10.57
N LEU A 26 -1.25 2.44 -9.90
CA LEU A 26 -0.90 2.90 -8.55
C LEU A 26 -0.61 4.41 -8.53
N LEU A 27 0.19 4.92 -9.45
CA LEU A 27 0.54 6.33 -9.52
C LEU A 27 -0.67 7.23 -9.75
N GLN A 28 -1.60 6.79 -10.60
CA GLN A 28 -2.87 7.50 -10.78
C GLN A 28 -3.70 7.50 -9.49
N THR A 29 -3.80 6.37 -8.78
CA THR A 29 -4.49 6.31 -7.48
C THR A 29 -3.86 7.27 -6.46
N LEU A 30 -2.54 7.24 -6.31
CA LEU A 30 -1.82 8.12 -5.37
C LEU A 30 -1.95 9.60 -5.75
N TYR A 31 -1.91 9.93 -7.05
CA TYR A 31 -2.10 11.31 -7.53
C TYR A 31 -3.49 11.87 -7.19
N HIS A 32 -4.52 11.02 -7.22
CA HIS A 32 -5.90 11.41 -6.90
C HIS A 32 -6.16 11.48 -5.39
N THR A 33 -5.29 10.90 -4.55
CA THR A 33 -5.28 11.13 -3.11
C THR A 33 -4.77 12.55 -2.80
N ARG A 34 -5.66 13.54 -2.86
CA ARG A 34 -5.31 14.97 -2.77
C ARG A 34 -4.41 15.33 -1.59
N LYS A 35 -4.66 14.78 -0.41
CA LYS A 35 -3.84 15.07 0.78
C LYS A 35 -2.41 14.56 0.62
N LEU A 36 -2.25 13.35 0.08
CA LEU A 36 -0.93 12.80 -0.26
C LEU A 36 -0.23 13.68 -1.28
N ARG A 37 -0.92 14.07 -2.35
CA ARG A 37 -0.36 14.91 -3.41
C ARG A 37 0.16 16.24 -2.87
N LEU A 38 -0.61 16.91 -2.00
CA LEU A 38 -0.18 18.16 -1.37
C LEU A 38 1.02 17.95 -0.45
N ALA A 39 0.99 16.91 0.38
CA ALA A 39 2.11 16.58 1.25
C ALA A 39 3.40 16.29 0.46
N VAL A 40 3.30 15.60 -0.68
CA VAL A 40 4.44 15.35 -1.57
C VAL A 40 4.98 16.65 -2.16
N TYR A 41 4.13 17.62 -2.55
CA TYR A 41 4.59 18.91 -3.07
C TYR A 41 5.30 19.77 -2.00
N ASP A 42 4.92 19.63 -0.73
CA ASP A 42 5.52 20.39 0.38
C ASP A 42 6.88 19.85 0.84
N LEU A 43 7.33 18.70 0.32
CA LEU A 43 8.64 18.14 0.64
C LEU A 43 9.77 18.99 0.04
N ASP A 44 10.77 19.31 0.86
CA ASP A 44 12.00 19.92 0.37
C ASP A 44 12.85 18.88 -0.35
N THR A 45 12.96 19.05 -1.67
CA THR A 45 13.78 18.22 -2.56
C THR A 45 14.91 19.02 -3.20
N SER A 46 15.24 20.20 -2.67
CA SER A 46 16.31 21.06 -3.21
C SER A 46 17.68 20.39 -3.21
N ASN A 47 17.94 19.54 -2.22
CA ASN A 47 19.18 18.78 -2.05
C ASN A 47 19.12 17.35 -2.61
N ASP A 48 18.03 16.96 -3.28
CA ASP A 48 17.94 15.63 -3.88
C ASP A 48 18.84 15.52 -5.09
N ASP A 49 19.59 14.41 -5.17
CA ASP A 49 20.19 14.03 -6.45
C ASP A 49 19.04 13.83 -7.45
N SER A 50 19.05 14.69 -8.46
CA SER A 50 18.03 14.82 -9.51
C SER A 50 17.66 13.52 -10.23
N LYS A 51 18.46 12.46 -10.06
CA LYS A 51 18.30 11.14 -10.68
C LYS A 51 17.84 10.02 -9.73
N LEU A 52 17.95 10.20 -8.41
CA LEU A 52 17.75 9.10 -7.43
C LEU A 52 16.70 9.40 -6.35
N GLY A 53 16.26 10.65 -6.21
CA GLY A 53 15.24 11.02 -5.22
C GLY A 53 13.83 10.56 -5.62
N VAL A 54 13.27 9.58 -4.91
CA VAL A 54 11.87 9.10 -5.12
C VAL A 54 10.86 10.22 -4.88
N ALA A 55 11.07 11.07 -3.86
CA ALA A 55 10.22 12.22 -3.57
C ALA A 55 10.19 13.23 -4.73
N LEU A 56 11.37 13.64 -5.22
CA LEU A 56 11.50 14.52 -6.40
C LEU A 56 10.89 13.89 -7.67
N GLY A 57 11.10 12.59 -7.87
CA GLY A 57 10.52 11.84 -8.98
C GLY A 57 8.98 11.89 -8.97
N LEU A 58 8.37 11.70 -7.79
CA LEU A 58 6.93 11.82 -7.60
C LEU A 58 6.42 13.25 -7.78
N GLN A 59 7.11 14.25 -7.24
CA GLN A 59 6.74 15.65 -7.42
C GLN A 59 6.70 16.03 -8.91
N ARG A 60 7.75 15.69 -9.66
CA ARG A 60 7.83 15.92 -11.12
C ARG A 60 6.70 15.21 -11.86
N LEU A 61 6.40 13.97 -11.48
CA LEU A 61 5.33 13.19 -12.06
C LEU A 61 3.95 13.83 -11.80
N PHE A 62 3.65 14.17 -10.55
CA PHE A 62 2.38 14.78 -10.16
C PHE A 62 2.20 16.16 -10.80
N TRP A 63 3.27 16.96 -10.85
CA TRP A 63 3.27 18.23 -11.56
C TRP A 63 2.94 18.06 -13.04
N SER A 64 3.58 17.08 -13.70
CA SER A 64 3.36 16.78 -15.11
C SER A 64 1.93 16.27 -15.36
N LEU A 65 1.38 15.41 -14.49
CA LEU A 65 -0.01 14.96 -14.58
C LEU A 65 -1.01 16.12 -14.45
N GLN A 66 -0.67 17.15 -13.67
CA GLN A 66 -1.51 18.32 -13.46
C GLN A 66 -1.47 19.31 -14.63
N THR A 67 -0.29 19.50 -15.23
CA THR A 67 -0.02 20.61 -16.16
C THR A 67 0.12 20.19 -17.62
N SER A 68 0.50 18.94 -17.90
CA SER A 68 0.69 18.45 -19.27
C SER A 68 -0.64 18.28 -19.99
N ASP A 69 -0.62 18.51 -21.30
CA ASP A 69 -1.72 18.20 -22.23
C ASP A 69 -1.53 16.82 -22.91
N ALA A 70 -0.37 16.20 -22.71
CA ALA A 70 -0.01 14.90 -23.26
C ALA A 70 0.25 13.85 -22.17
N ALA A 71 0.22 12.56 -22.55
CA ALA A 71 0.52 11.46 -21.65
C ALA A 71 1.94 11.56 -21.07
N VAL A 72 2.04 11.41 -19.75
CA VAL A 72 3.26 11.65 -18.95
C VAL A 72 4.09 10.37 -18.83
N GLU A 73 5.43 10.50 -18.91
CA GLU A 73 6.35 9.37 -18.74
C GLU A 73 6.76 9.17 -17.29
N THR A 74 6.97 7.91 -16.90
CA THR A 74 7.35 7.51 -15.53
C THR A 74 8.84 7.17 -15.38
N ARG A 75 9.66 7.41 -16.41
CA ARG A 75 11.06 6.95 -16.49
C ARG A 75 11.93 7.51 -15.36
N SER A 76 11.73 8.76 -14.97
CA SER A 76 12.47 9.37 -13.85
C SER A 76 12.16 8.69 -12.52
N LEU A 77 10.93 8.20 -12.35
CA LEU A 77 10.52 7.52 -11.13
C LEU A 77 11.03 6.08 -11.10
N THR A 78 10.94 5.35 -12.20
CA THR A 78 11.50 3.98 -12.28
C THR A 78 13.01 4.00 -12.05
N GLN A 79 13.73 5.01 -12.57
CA GLN A 79 15.15 5.20 -12.27
C GLN A 79 15.42 5.51 -10.79
N ALA A 80 14.56 6.27 -10.12
CA ALA A 80 14.67 6.53 -8.68
C ALA A 80 14.42 5.28 -7.81
N PHE A 81 13.65 4.31 -8.32
CA PHE A 81 13.55 2.96 -7.74
C PHE A 81 14.78 2.08 -8.04
N GLY A 82 15.75 2.58 -8.81
CA GLY A 82 16.91 1.80 -9.25
C GLY A 82 16.57 0.80 -10.36
N TRP A 83 15.43 0.96 -11.04
CA TRP A 83 15.03 0.04 -12.10
C TRP A 83 15.78 0.33 -13.40
N ASP A 84 16.37 -0.72 -13.97
CA ASP A 84 16.88 -0.69 -15.32
C ASP A 84 15.76 -0.91 -16.37
N SER A 85 16.14 -0.86 -17.65
CA SER A 85 15.20 -1.08 -18.75
C SER A 85 14.57 -2.48 -18.71
N TYR A 86 15.27 -3.50 -18.20
CA TYR A 86 14.77 -4.87 -18.13
C TYR A 86 13.72 -5.02 -17.02
N GLN A 87 13.96 -4.43 -15.86
CA GLN A 87 13.03 -4.41 -14.73
C GLN A 87 11.71 -3.70 -15.08
N CYS A 88 11.72 -2.75 -16.02
CA CYS A 88 10.49 -2.12 -16.55
C CYS A 88 9.62 -3.09 -17.40
N PHE A 89 10.15 -4.24 -17.81
CA PHE A 89 9.41 -5.31 -18.49
C PHE A 89 9.04 -6.46 -17.55
N MET A 90 9.41 -6.39 -16.26
CA MET A 90 8.99 -7.37 -15.26
C MET A 90 7.69 -6.94 -14.56
N GLN A 91 6.85 -7.92 -14.23
CA GLN A 91 5.71 -7.71 -13.34
C GLN A 91 6.20 -7.79 -11.91
N HIS A 92 5.94 -6.74 -11.14
CA HIS A 92 6.22 -6.68 -9.71
C HIS A 92 4.93 -6.78 -8.92
N ASP A 93 5.02 -7.24 -7.68
CA ASP A 93 3.89 -7.20 -6.76
C ASP A 93 3.56 -5.73 -6.43
N ILE A 94 2.31 -5.35 -6.70
CA ILE A 94 1.84 -3.97 -6.50
C ILE A 94 1.83 -3.57 -5.04
N GLN A 95 1.61 -4.53 -4.14
CA GLN A 95 1.57 -4.30 -2.70
C GLN A 95 2.98 -4.00 -2.18
N GLU A 96 3.97 -4.77 -2.60
CA GLU A 96 5.38 -4.55 -2.24
C GLU A 96 5.85 -3.17 -2.72
N LEU A 97 5.54 -2.84 -3.98
CA LEU A 97 5.90 -1.54 -4.56
C LEU A 97 5.21 -0.37 -3.85
N ASN A 98 3.92 -0.50 -3.51
CA ASN A 98 3.20 0.54 -2.78
C ASN A 98 3.78 0.72 -1.37
N ARG A 99 4.14 -0.38 -0.69
CA ARG A 99 4.77 -0.34 0.64
C ARG A 99 6.14 0.32 0.57
N GLU A 100 7.00 -0.09 -0.36
CA GLU A 100 8.33 0.51 -0.55
C GLU A 100 8.24 2.02 -0.82
N LEU A 101 7.28 2.44 -1.66
CA LEU A 101 7.05 3.84 -1.96
C LEU A 101 6.56 4.63 -0.73
N CYS A 102 5.59 4.07 0.01
CA CYS A 102 5.07 4.68 1.24
C CYS A 102 6.17 4.82 2.30
N ASP A 103 7.01 3.79 2.49
CA ASP A 103 8.10 3.79 3.46
C ASP A 103 9.16 4.84 3.11
N LYS A 104 9.56 4.93 1.83
CA LYS A 104 10.49 5.97 1.36
C LYS A 104 9.91 7.37 1.55
N LEU A 105 8.62 7.57 1.27
CA LEU A 105 7.96 8.85 1.49
C LEU A 105 7.85 9.19 2.98
N GLU A 106 7.50 8.22 3.83
CA GLU A 106 7.40 8.44 5.27
C GLU A 106 8.75 8.83 5.85
N GLU A 107 9.84 8.17 5.46
CA GLU A 107 11.19 8.51 5.87
C GLU A 107 11.56 9.95 5.47
N ARG A 108 11.17 10.38 4.26
CA ARG A 108 11.41 11.74 3.78
C ARG A 108 10.52 12.79 4.43
N MET A 109 9.37 12.40 4.95
CA MET A 109 8.45 13.27 5.68
C MET A 109 8.86 13.45 7.16
N LYS A 110 9.71 12.57 7.72
CA LYS A 110 10.18 12.70 9.11
C LYS A 110 10.89 14.03 9.34
N GLY A 111 10.57 14.69 10.44
CA GLY A 111 11.12 16.01 10.78
C GLY A 111 10.57 17.17 9.95
N THR A 112 9.60 16.91 9.05
CA THR A 112 8.90 17.94 8.28
C THR A 112 7.47 18.15 8.83
N PRO A 113 6.79 19.24 8.47
CA PRO A 113 5.37 19.42 8.81
C PRO A 113 4.43 18.32 8.29
N GLN A 114 4.89 17.50 7.32
CA GLN A 114 4.12 16.43 6.71
C GLN A 114 4.34 15.06 7.39
N GLU A 115 5.14 15.01 8.46
CA GLU A 115 5.40 13.78 9.21
C GLU A 115 4.10 13.07 9.61
N GLY A 116 4.05 11.75 9.41
CA GLY A 116 2.88 10.93 9.74
C GLY A 116 1.72 11.03 8.74
N THR A 117 1.84 11.78 7.64
CA THR A 117 0.78 11.86 6.62
C THR A 117 0.44 10.50 6.01
N ILE A 118 1.46 9.70 5.68
CA ILE A 118 1.30 8.34 5.14
C ILE A 118 0.52 7.46 6.12
N LYS A 119 0.96 7.41 7.39
CA LYS A 119 0.28 6.66 8.44
C LYS A 119 -1.17 7.11 8.64
N TRP A 120 -1.40 8.42 8.67
CA TRP A 120 -2.75 8.97 8.84
C TRP A 120 -3.70 8.60 7.69
N LEU A 121 -3.18 8.50 6.47
CA LEU A 121 -3.96 8.15 5.29
C LEU A 121 -4.26 6.66 5.21
N PHE A 122 -3.24 5.83 5.37
CA PHE A 122 -3.30 4.44 4.94
C PHE A 122 -3.25 3.42 6.08
N THR A 123 -2.95 3.83 7.32
CA THR A 123 -2.84 2.89 8.43
C THR A 123 -4.18 2.63 9.11
N GLY A 124 -4.60 1.37 9.11
CA GLY A 124 -5.61 0.82 10.01
C GLY A 124 -4.97 0.00 11.13
N LYS A 125 -5.81 -0.44 12.08
CA LYS A 125 -5.39 -1.31 13.19
C LYS A 125 -6.31 -2.52 13.31
N TYR A 126 -5.74 -3.70 13.53
CA TYR A 126 -6.48 -4.88 13.94
C TYR A 126 -5.82 -5.51 15.17
N ARG A 127 -6.59 -6.34 15.86
CA ARG A 127 -6.14 -7.20 16.94
C ARG A 127 -6.18 -8.63 16.48
N SER A 128 -5.02 -9.28 16.43
CA SER A 128 -4.94 -10.74 16.33
C SER A 128 -4.99 -11.31 17.74
N TYR A 129 -5.78 -12.35 17.95
CA TYR A 129 -5.87 -13.00 19.25
C TYR A 129 -5.87 -14.53 19.10
N ILE A 130 -5.38 -15.19 20.14
CA ILE A 130 -5.39 -16.63 20.30
C ILE A 130 -5.89 -16.90 21.72
N LYS A 131 -6.99 -17.65 21.82
CA LYS A 131 -7.60 -18.01 23.10
C LYS A 131 -7.63 -19.52 23.24
N CYS A 132 -6.95 -20.06 24.24
CA CYS A 132 -6.95 -21.49 24.50
C CYS A 132 -8.34 -21.94 25.01
N ILE A 133 -8.75 -23.14 24.60
CA ILE A 133 -10.07 -23.69 24.93
C ILE A 133 -10.04 -24.37 26.31
N ASN A 134 -8.98 -25.16 26.58
CA ASN A 134 -8.90 -26.03 27.75
C ASN A 134 -8.12 -25.42 28.92
N VAL A 135 -7.47 -24.27 28.71
CA VAL A 135 -6.70 -23.56 29.73
C VAL A 135 -7.04 -22.07 29.71
N ASN A 136 -6.95 -21.41 30.85
CA ASN A 136 -7.20 -19.97 30.96
C ASN A 136 -5.98 -19.17 30.49
N TYR A 137 -5.71 -19.24 29.19
CA TYR A 137 -4.63 -18.53 28.52
C TYR A 137 -5.17 -17.82 27.27
N GLU A 138 -4.86 -16.53 27.14
CA GLU A 138 -5.18 -15.72 25.98
C GLU A 138 -3.98 -14.84 25.64
N SER A 139 -3.61 -14.83 24.36
CA SER A 139 -2.60 -13.93 23.81
C SER A 139 -3.27 -13.04 22.77
N SER A 140 -3.03 -11.74 22.83
CA SER A 140 -3.51 -10.80 21.83
C SER A 140 -2.45 -9.77 21.48
N ARG A 141 -2.46 -9.34 20.23
CA ARG A 141 -1.52 -8.38 19.69
C ARG A 141 -2.25 -7.39 18.77
N ASP A 142 -2.01 -6.11 19.02
CA ASP A 142 -2.44 -5.04 18.13
C ASP A 142 -1.39 -4.85 17.04
N GLU A 143 -1.85 -4.89 15.79
CA GLU A 143 -1.00 -4.75 14.61
C GLU A 143 -1.56 -3.66 13.69
N GLU A 144 -0.64 -2.98 13.00
CA GLU A 144 -0.96 -1.93 12.02
C GLU A 144 -0.92 -2.54 10.62
N TYR A 145 -1.89 -2.15 9.79
CA TYR A 145 -1.96 -2.60 8.40
C TYR A 145 -2.14 -1.41 7.45
N TYR A 146 -1.59 -1.55 6.24
CA TYR A 146 -1.73 -0.57 5.15
C TYR A 146 -2.71 -1.02 4.06
N ASP A 147 -2.96 -2.32 4.00
CA ASP A 147 -3.82 -2.98 3.03
C ASP A 147 -4.45 -4.23 3.67
N ILE A 148 -5.49 -4.76 3.04
CA ILE A 148 -6.20 -5.96 3.48
C ILE A 148 -6.26 -6.93 2.30
N GLN A 149 -5.65 -8.09 2.46
CA GLN A 149 -5.74 -9.18 1.49
C GLN A 149 -7.00 -10.00 1.77
N LEU A 150 -7.92 -10.03 0.81
CA LEU A 150 -9.21 -10.70 0.93
C LEU A 150 -9.27 -11.94 0.04
N ASP A 151 -9.70 -13.05 0.62
CA ASP A 151 -9.98 -14.27 -0.12
C ASP A 151 -11.14 -14.09 -1.09
N ILE A 152 -10.90 -14.36 -2.38
CA ILE A 152 -11.94 -14.26 -3.42
C ILE A 152 -12.54 -15.62 -3.79
N LYS A 153 -11.80 -16.72 -3.58
CA LYS A 153 -12.22 -18.05 -4.02
C LYS A 153 -13.43 -18.51 -3.23
N GLY A 154 -14.55 -18.68 -3.92
CA GLY A 154 -15.82 -19.12 -3.33
C GLY A 154 -16.61 -18.00 -2.63
N MET A 155 -16.18 -16.74 -2.71
CA MET A 155 -16.88 -15.60 -2.12
C MET A 155 -17.71 -14.88 -3.20
N ALA A 156 -18.97 -14.57 -2.90
CA ALA A 156 -19.87 -13.92 -3.86
C ALA A 156 -19.64 -12.41 -3.97
N ASN A 157 -19.13 -11.79 -2.91
CA ASN A 157 -18.91 -10.35 -2.81
C ASN A 157 -17.87 -10.05 -1.72
N VAL A 158 -17.46 -8.78 -1.62
CA VAL A 158 -16.44 -8.32 -0.65
C VAL A 158 -16.86 -8.52 0.81
N TYR A 159 -18.16 -8.44 1.13
CA TYR A 159 -18.64 -8.63 2.50
C TYR A 159 -18.43 -10.07 2.97
N ASP A 160 -18.61 -11.05 2.08
CA ASP A 160 -18.37 -12.46 2.42
C ASP A 160 -16.88 -12.74 2.61
N SER A 161 -16.02 -12.11 1.81
CA SER A 161 -14.57 -12.16 2.04
C SER A 161 -14.17 -11.56 3.39
N PHE A 162 -14.77 -10.44 3.80
CA PHE A 162 -14.53 -9.85 5.12
C PHE A 162 -15.05 -10.72 6.27
N LYS A 163 -16.23 -11.33 6.13
CA LYS A 163 -16.76 -12.29 7.11
C LYS A 163 -15.82 -13.48 7.28
N LYS A 164 -15.27 -13.98 6.18
CA LYS A 164 -14.26 -15.05 6.21
C LYS A 164 -12.96 -14.57 6.85
N TYR A 165 -12.52 -13.35 6.56
CA TYR A 165 -11.29 -12.78 7.11
C TYR A 165 -11.31 -12.69 8.65
N VAL A 166 -12.46 -12.31 9.23
CA VAL A 166 -12.64 -12.24 10.69
C VAL A 166 -13.16 -13.54 11.31
N GLN A 167 -13.29 -14.60 10.52
CA GLN A 167 -13.76 -15.89 11.00
C GLN A 167 -12.74 -16.49 11.95
N VAL A 168 -13.22 -17.00 13.08
CA VAL A 168 -12.38 -17.73 14.03
C VAL A 168 -11.92 -19.04 13.42
N GLU A 169 -10.60 -19.23 13.37
CA GLU A 169 -9.93 -20.45 12.98
C GLU A 169 -9.67 -21.30 14.23
N LYS A 170 -10.05 -22.59 14.16
CA LYS A 170 -9.74 -23.55 15.23
C LYS A 170 -8.35 -24.14 14.99
N LEU A 171 -7.49 -23.98 15.98
CA LEU A 171 -6.17 -24.58 16.05
C LEU A 171 -6.29 -25.89 16.84
N GLU A 172 -6.38 -27.01 16.14
CA GLU A 172 -6.58 -28.35 16.70
C GLU A 172 -5.69 -29.40 16.01
N GLY A 173 -5.50 -30.55 16.65
CA GLY A 173 -4.71 -31.66 16.10
C GLY A 173 -3.25 -31.29 15.86
N GLU A 174 -2.77 -31.41 14.63
CA GLU A 174 -1.38 -31.07 14.28
C GLU A 174 -1.09 -29.55 14.35
N ASN A 175 -2.14 -28.71 14.29
CA ASN A 175 -2.06 -27.25 14.29
C ASN A 175 -2.26 -26.62 15.68
N GLN A 176 -2.12 -27.41 16.75
CA GLN A 176 -2.26 -26.90 18.12
C GLN A 176 -1.31 -25.74 18.42
N TYR A 177 -1.80 -24.79 19.21
CA TYR A 177 -1.03 -23.63 19.64
C TYR A 177 -0.11 -23.98 20.81
N GLU A 178 1.16 -23.62 20.73
CA GLU A 178 2.11 -23.77 21.84
C GLU A 178 1.91 -22.61 22.83
N ALA A 179 1.09 -22.84 23.86
CA ALA A 179 0.79 -21.86 24.88
C ALA A 179 1.90 -21.81 25.94
N GLU A 180 2.37 -20.60 26.25
CA GLU A 180 3.45 -20.38 27.22
C GLU A 180 3.07 -20.95 28.60
N GLY A 181 3.88 -21.89 29.10
CA GLY A 181 3.62 -22.57 30.38
C GLY A 181 2.54 -23.66 30.35
N HIS A 182 1.87 -23.89 29.21
CA HIS A 182 0.78 -24.86 29.07
C HIS A 182 0.99 -25.89 27.95
N GLY A 183 2.05 -25.76 27.16
CA GLY A 183 2.35 -26.67 26.05
C GLY A 183 1.38 -26.53 24.88
N LYS A 184 1.30 -27.55 24.03
CA LYS A 184 0.34 -27.61 22.92
C LYS A 184 -1.11 -27.67 23.42
N GLN A 185 -1.92 -26.72 22.96
CA GLN A 185 -3.32 -26.58 23.34
C GLN A 185 -4.19 -26.32 22.12
N ASP A 186 -5.43 -26.82 22.19
CA ASP A 186 -6.46 -26.40 21.25
C ASP A 186 -6.84 -24.94 21.53
N ALA A 187 -6.91 -24.12 20.49
CA ALA A 187 -7.13 -22.69 20.62
C ALA A 187 -8.01 -22.13 19.49
N ASP A 188 -8.73 -21.07 19.80
CA ASP A 188 -9.46 -20.27 18.83
C ASP A 188 -8.58 -19.07 18.45
N LYS A 189 -8.19 -18.99 17.17
CA LYS A 189 -7.43 -17.88 16.59
C LYS A 189 -8.37 -16.99 15.80
N GLY A 190 -8.28 -15.68 15.98
CA GLY A 190 -9.11 -14.73 15.24
C GLY A 190 -8.46 -13.37 15.05
N VAL A 191 -9.08 -12.56 14.20
CA VAL A 191 -8.69 -11.18 13.92
C VAL A 191 -9.91 -10.28 14.04
N GLY A 192 -9.77 -9.17 14.76
CA GLY A 192 -10.79 -8.12 14.88
C GLY A 192 -10.24 -6.76 14.48
N PHE A 193 -10.91 -6.06 13.56
CA PHE A 193 -10.54 -4.69 13.18
C PHE A 193 -10.83 -3.72 14.33
N LEU A 194 -9.82 -2.94 14.71
CA LEU A 194 -9.92 -1.88 15.72
C LEU A 194 -10.20 -0.53 15.08
N SER A 195 -9.58 -0.25 13.93
CA SER A 195 -9.81 0.95 13.14
C SER A 195 -9.52 0.72 11.66
N PHE A 196 -10.20 1.48 10.82
CA PHE A 196 -9.95 1.53 9.37
C PHE A 196 -9.22 2.84 9.00
N PRO A 197 -8.41 2.83 7.92
CA PRO A 197 -7.83 4.04 7.35
C PRO A 197 -8.89 5.03 6.84
N ARG A 198 -8.48 6.26 6.52
CA ARG A 198 -9.39 7.37 6.20
C ARG A 198 -9.85 7.45 4.74
#